data_AF-A0A945V017-F1
#
_entry.id   AF-A0A945V017-F1
#
_cell.length_a   1.000
_cell.length_b   1.000
_cell.length_c   1.000
_cell.angle_alpha   90.00
_cell.angle_beta   90.00
_cell.angle_gamma   90.00
#
_symmetry.space_group_name_H-M   'P 1'
#
loop_
_entity.id
_entity.type
_entity.pdbx_description
1 polymer ?
#
loop_
_entity_poly.entity_id
_entity_poly.type
_entity_poly.pdbx_seq_one_letter_code
_entity_poly.pdbx_strand_id
1 'polypeptide(L)'
;MLFKNNFFKDWIVNIRGDVLAGLVVALALIPEAIAFSIIAGVDPRVGLYASFSIAVITSIVGGRPGMISAATAATAVLMVSLVKDHGLEYLLAATVLVGVLQIGIGLFKLGSLMKFVSRSVIIGFVNALAILIFLAQLPELIDVPNLTYLMVAAGLLIIYVMPRYIKFIPSPLLCIVLLTVLTISLDLDLRTVGDMGQLPQTLPVFLVPNIPLTLETFFIILPYSAAIAVVGILESLMTATIVDDLTNSTSNKNQECVGQGIANCATGFIGGMAG
;
A
#
# COMPACT_ATOMS: atom_id res chain seq x y z
N MET A 1 4.70 5.43 28.23
CA MET A 1 3.90 4.23 28.53
C MET A 1 3.11 3.83 27.28
N LEU A 2 3.80 3.54 26.16
CA LEU A 2 3.18 3.28 24.84
C LEU A 2 3.16 1.80 24.46
N PHE A 3 3.87 0.93 25.18
CA PHE A 3 3.92 -0.51 24.92
C PHE A 3 3.39 -1.27 26.14
N LYS A 4 2.35 -2.10 25.93
CA LYS A 4 1.74 -2.94 26.98
C LYS A 4 2.66 -4.13 27.28
N ASN A 5 2.75 -4.52 28.56
CA ASN A 5 3.59 -5.62 29.09
C ASN A 5 3.28 -7.05 28.59
N ASN A 6 2.41 -7.24 27.59
CA ASN A 6 1.98 -8.57 27.11
C ASN A 6 2.43 -8.91 25.66
N PHE A 7 3.29 -8.09 25.04
CA PHE A 7 3.73 -8.26 23.64
C PHE A 7 4.13 -9.71 23.29
N PHE A 8 4.93 -10.38 24.13
CA PHE A 8 5.36 -11.76 23.87
C PHE A 8 4.24 -12.81 23.95
N LYS A 9 3.20 -12.58 24.77
CA LYS A 9 2.07 -13.50 24.83
C LYS A 9 1.26 -13.46 23.54
N ASP A 10 1.04 -12.27 22.99
CA ASP A 10 0.24 -12.07 21.79
C ASP A 10 0.86 -12.76 20.56
N TRP A 11 2.20 -12.85 20.47
CA TRP A 11 2.91 -13.46 19.34
C TRP A 11 2.85 -14.99 19.28
N ILE A 12 2.57 -15.67 20.39
CA ILE A 12 2.73 -17.13 20.51
C ILE A 12 1.37 -17.85 20.54
N VAL A 13 0.26 -17.12 20.68
CA VAL A 13 -1.08 -17.72 20.86
C VAL A 13 -1.53 -18.56 19.66
N ASN A 14 -1.34 -18.06 18.42
CA ASN A 14 -1.91 -18.68 17.22
C ASN A 14 -0.95 -18.71 16.02
N ILE A 15 0.26 -19.24 16.23
CA ILE A 15 1.31 -19.28 15.20
C ILE A 15 0.81 -19.86 13.87
N ARG A 16 0.05 -20.97 13.90
CA ARG A 16 -0.45 -21.60 12.67
C ARG A 16 -1.43 -20.71 11.91
N GLY A 17 -2.38 -20.11 12.61
CA GLY A 17 -3.36 -19.23 11.99
C GLY A 17 -2.73 -17.96 11.45
N ASP A 18 -1.82 -17.35 12.22
CA ASP A 18 -1.17 -16.09 11.86
C ASP A 18 -0.21 -16.27 10.67
N VAL A 19 0.55 -17.37 10.62
CA VAL A 19 1.41 -17.69 9.47
C VAL A 19 0.59 -17.96 8.21
N LEU A 20 -0.49 -18.73 8.31
CA LEU A 20 -1.35 -19.01 7.16
C LEU A 20 -2.03 -17.74 6.64
N ALA A 21 -2.58 -16.91 7.54
CA ALA A 21 -3.19 -15.63 7.18
C ALA A 21 -2.16 -14.70 6.53
N GLY A 22 -0.97 -14.58 7.12
CA GLY A 22 0.14 -13.78 6.59
C GLY A 22 0.56 -14.22 5.18
N LEU A 23 0.65 -15.54 4.93
CA LEU A 23 0.98 -16.07 3.60
C LEU A 23 -0.09 -15.74 2.55
N VAL A 24 -1.37 -15.93 2.89
CA VAL A 24 -2.49 -15.63 1.97
C VAL A 24 -2.52 -14.15 1.62
N VAL A 25 -2.37 -13.29 2.63
CA VAL A 25 -2.33 -11.84 2.47
C VAL A 25 -1.11 -11.42 1.65
N ALA A 26 0.09 -11.94 1.96
CA ALA A 26 1.29 -11.61 1.22
C ALA A 26 1.16 -11.92 -0.28
N LEU A 27 0.56 -13.07 -0.64
CA LEU A 27 0.29 -13.42 -2.04
C LEU A 27 -0.70 -12.46 -2.71
N ALA A 28 -1.67 -11.94 -1.97
CA ALA A 28 -2.62 -10.93 -2.48
C ALA A 28 -1.95 -9.55 -2.65
N LEU A 29 -1.02 -9.18 -1.77
CA LEU A 29 -0.37 -7.87 -1.77
C LEU A 29 0.67 -7.67 -2.89
N ILE A 30 1.30 -8.74 -3.40
CA ILE A 30 2.31 -8.66 -4.46
C ILE A 30 1.77 -7.93 -5.71
N PRO A 31 0.67 -8.39 -6.34
CA PRO A 31 0.14 -7.71 -7.52
C PRO A 31 -0.38 -6.30 -7.23
N GLU A 32 -0.94 -6.06 -6.03
CA GLU A 32 -1.40 -4.73 -5.62
C GLU A 32 -0.25 -3.72 -5.55
N ALA A 33 0.84 -4.09 -4.86
CA ALA A 33 2.02 -3.23 -4.72
C ALA A 33 2.68 -2.89 -6.07
N ILE A 34 2.71 -3.86 -6.99
CA ILE A 34 3.17 -3.67 -8.37
C ILE A 34 2.27 -2.66 -9.08
N ALA A 35 0.95 -2.88 -9.06
CA ALA A 35 -0.01 -2.01 -9.73
C ALA A 35 0.01 -0.57 -9.19
N PHE A 36 0.10 -0.39 -7.86
CA PHE A 36 0.15 0.94 -7.25
C PHE A 36 1.44 1.70 -7.56
N SER A 37 2.57 0.99 -7.70
CA SER A 37 3.83 1.60 -8.17
C SER A 37 3.68 2.16 -9.58
N ILE A 38 3.08 1.37 -10.48
CA ILE A 38 2.83 1.77 -11.87
C ILE A 38 1.90 2.97 -11.93
N ILE A 39 0.84 2.99 -11.10
CA ILE A 39 -0.07 4.14 -10.98
C ILE A 39 0.68 5.39 -10.52
N ALA A 40 1.58 5.26 -9.54
CA ALA A 40 2.41 6.36 -9.06
C ALA A 40 3.52 6.79 -10.04
N GLY A 41 3.70 6.07 -11.16
CA GLY A 41 4.72 6.35 -12.16
C GLY A 41 6.13 5.97 -11.72
N VAL A 42 6.27 4.98 -10.84
CA VAL A 42 7.57 4.49 -10.33
C VAL A 42 7.73 2.99 -10.57
N ASP A 43 8.98 2.51 -10.46
CA ASP A 43 9.31 1.10 -10.58
C ASP A 43 8.51 0.23 -9.59
N PRO A 44 8.01 -0.96 -9.99
CA PRO A 44 7.33 -1.92 -9.10
C PRO A 44 8.09 -2.27 -7.82
N ARG A 45 9.43 -2.19 -7.87
CA ARG A 45 10.31 -2.35 -6.70
C ARG A 45 9.97 -1.41 -5.55
N VAL A 46 9.57 -0.16 -5.83
CA VAL A 46 9.29 0.85 -4.81
C VAL A 46 8.09 0.45 -3.95
N GLY A 47 6.99 0.01 -4.56
CA GLY A 47 5.81 -0.48 -3.83
C GLY A 47 6.06 -1.81 -3.12
N LEU A 48 6.84 -2.72 -3.72
CA LEU A 48 7.18 -4.00 -3.06
C LEU A 48 8.06 -3.79 -1.82
N TYR A 49 9.03 -2.88 -1.88
CA TYR A 49 9.82 -2.50 -0.71
C TYR A 49 8.98 -1.80 0.35
N ALA A 50 8.05 -0.94 -0.05
CA ALA A 50 7.11 -0.31 0.87
C ALA A 50 6.25 -1.35 1.59
N SER A 51 5.58 -2.24 0.87
CA SER A 51 4.74 -3.29 1.44
C SER A 51 5.51 -4.20 2.40
N PHE A 52 6.74 -4.58 2.05
CA PHE A 52 7.60 -5.37 2.94
C PHE A 52 7.98 -4.60 4.22
N SER A 53 8.54 -3.41 4.07
CA SER A 53 9.07 -2.61 5.18
C SER A 53 7.97 -2.17 6.14
N ILE A 54 6.87 -1.65 5.60
CA ILE A 54 5.75 -1.18 6.40
C ILE A 54 5.16 -2.35 7.19
N ALA A 55 4.90 -3.50 6.56
CA ALA A 55 4.36 -4.67 7.26
C ALA A 55 5.28 -5.18 8.38
N VAL A 56 6.60 -5.24 8.14
CA VAL A 56 7.57 -5.66 9.16
C VAL A 56 7.60 -4.67 10.32
N ILE A 57 7.68 -3.37 10.04
CA ILE A 57 7.79 -2.35 11.08
C ILE A 57 6.49 -2.26 11.89
N THR A 58 5.33 -2.19 11.24
CA THR A 58 4.04 -2.09 11.94
C THR A 58 3.70 -3.36 12.73
N SER A 59 4.22 -4.54 12.35
CA SER A 59 4.09 -5.74 13.18
C SER A 59 4.75 -5.60 14.57
N ILE A 60 5.76 -4.73 14.69
CA ILE A 60 6.51 -4.49 15.92
C ILE A 60 5.96 -3.28 16.68
N VAL A 61 5.72 -2.16 15.98
CA VAL A 61 5.38 -0.87 16.62
C VAL A 61 3.91 -0.46 16.48
N GLY A 62 3.12 -1.17 15.68
CA GLY A 62 1.71 -0.88 15.44
C GLY A 62 0.86 -0.94 16.71
N GLY A 63 -0.26 -0.22 16.68
CA GLY A 63 -1.24 -0.15 17.76
C GLY A 63 -2.38 -1.17 17.64
N ARG A 64 -2.49 -1.86 16.51
CA ARG A 64 -3.53 -2.87 16.26
C ARG A 64 -2.99 -4.19 15.65
N PRO A 65 -2.83 -5.25 16.47
CA PRO A 65 -2.45 -6.58 15.97
C PRO A 65 -3.47 -7.15 14.98
N GLY A 66 -2.99 -7.86 13.96
CA GLY A 66 -3.82 -8.46 12.91
C GLY A 66 -4.25 -7.50 11.80
N MET A 67 -3.91 -6.21 11.91
CA MET A 67 -4.08 -5.25 10.83
C MET A 67 -2.87 -5.27 9.90
N ILE A 68 -3.13 -5.19 8.59
CA ILE A 68 -2.09 -5.16 7.56
C ILE A 68 -1.87 -3.71 7.13
N SER A 69 -0.61 -3.32 6.97
CA SER A 69 -0.22 -2.03 6.42
C SER A 69 0.85 -2.25 5.38
N ALA A 70 0.66 -1.63 4.21
CA ALA A 70 1.44 -1.85 3.01
C ALA A 70 1.24 -0.67 2.06
N ALA A 71 1.81 -0.71 0.85
CA ALA A 71 1.51 0.30 -0.17
C ALA A 71 0.02 0.26 -0.55
N THR A 72 -0.64 1.43 -0.63
CA THR A 72 -2.06 1.53 -1.00
C THR A 72 -2.26 2.42 -2.22
N ALA A 73 -3.37 2.21 -2.94
CA ALA A 73 -3.77 3.11 -4.02
C ALA A 73 -3.95 4.56 -3.54
N ALA A 74 -4.46 4.71 -2.33
CA ALA A 74 -4.77 5.99 -1.70
C ALA A 74 -3.53 6.89 -1.60
N THR A 75 -2.40 6.32 -1.16
CA THR A 75 -1.14 7.06 -1.08
C THR A 75 -0.49 7.20 -2.46
N ALA A 76 -0.53 6.16 -3.29
CA ALA A 76 0.03 6.16 -4.65
C ALA A 76 -0.51 7.29 -5.53
N VAL A 77 -1.83 7.43 -5.58
CA VAL A 77 -2.52 8.43 -6.42
C VAL A 77 -2.16 9.86 -6.01
N LEU A 78 -1.89 10.10 -4.72
CA LEU A 78 -1.47 11.42 -4.24
C LEU A 78 -0.03 11.78 -4.63
N MET A 79 0.79 10.79 -5.00
CA MET A 79 2.20 11.00 -5.37
C MET A 79 2.42 11.16 -6.88
N VAL A 80 1.41 10.90 -7.72
CA VAL A 80 1.52 10.89 -9.18
C VAL A 80 2.13 12.19 -9.74
N SER A 81 1.59 13.35 -9.33
CA SER A 81 2.11 14.64 -9.81
C SER A 81 3.48 14.96 -9.23
N LEU A 82 3.75 14.59 -7.99
CA LEU A 82 5.07 14.79 -7.37
C LEU A 82 6.16 14.02 -8.14
N VAL A 83 5.90 12.75 -8.47
CA VAL A 83 6.83 11.92 -9.24
C VAL A 83 6.98 12.46 -10.66
N LYS A 84 5.88 12.82 -11.31
CA LYS A 84 5.90 13.35 -12.68
C LYS A 84 6.73 14.63 -12.79
N ASP A 85 6.57 15.54 -11.83
CA ASP A 85 7.14 16.88 -11.92
C ASP A 85 8.54 16.97 -11.28
N HIS A 86 8.85 16.13 -10.27
CA HIS A 86 10.09 16.21 -9.48
C HIS A 86 10.86 14.90 -9.32
N GLY A 87 10.28 13.76 -9.72
CA GLY A 87 10.95 12.45 -9.74
C GLY A 87 10.87 11.65 -8.43
N LEU A 88 11.47 10.46 -8.47
CA LEU A 88 11.44 9.46 -7.39
C LEU A 88 12.04 9.99 -6.07
N GLU A 89 13.13 10.74 -6.13
CA GLU A 89 13.82 11.24 -4.94
C GLU A 89 12.93 12.17 -4.08
N TYR A 90 12.07 12.97 -4.74
CA TYR A 90 11.08 13.80 -4.05
C TYR A 90 9.96 12.96 -3.40
N LEU A 91 9.55 11.86 -4.03
CA LEU A 91 8.61 10.91 -3.44
C LEU A 91 9.19 10.27 -2.17
N LEU A 92 10.47 9.85 -2.20
CA LEU A 92 11.12 9.25 -1.04
C LEU A 92 11.24 10.26 0.11
N ALA A 93 11.64 11.49 -0.19
CA ALA A 93 11.69 12.58 0.79
C ALA A 93 10.31 12.90 1.38
N ALA A 94 9.27 12.96 0.53
CA ALA A 94 7.90 13.14 0.98
C ALA A 94 7.46 11.98 1.90
N THR A 95 7.82 10.75 1.56
CA THR A 95 7.52 9.55 2.38
C THR A 95 8.18 9.63 3.77
N VAL A 96 9.42 10.12 3.84
CA VAL A 96 10.07 10.40 5.14
C VAL A 96 9.28 11.45 5.93
N LEU A 97 8.88 12.55 5.28
CA LEU A 97 8.13 13.62 5.92
C LEU A 97 6.72 13.18 6.37
N VAL A 98 6.03 12.32 5.59
CA VAL A 98 4.78 11.65 6.00
C VAL A 98 4.99 10.98 7.34
N GLY A 99 6.07 10.20 7.45
CA GLY A 99 6.40 9.48 8.68
C GLY A 99 6.59 10.41 9.88
N VAL A 100 7.34 11.50 9.70
CA VAL A 100 7.56 12.53 10.73
C VAL A 100 6.24 13.17 11.17
N LEU A 101 5.37 13.51 10.22
CA LEU A 101 4.06 14.11 10.51
C LEU A 101 3.15 13.13 11.28
N GLN A 102 3.11 11.86 10.88
CA GLN A 102 2.31 10.83 11.55
C GLN A 102 2.80 10.53 12.97
N ILE A 103 4.13 10.47 13.18
CA ILE A 103 4.73 10.40 14.52
C ILE A 103 4.28 11.60 15.36
N GLY A 104 4.37 12.82 14.82
CA GLY A 104 3.89 14.02 15.48
C GLY A 104 2.42 13.92 15.91
N ILE A 105 1.54 13.50 14.99
CA ILE A 105 0.11 13.29 15.26
C ILE A 105 -0.12 12.32 16.42
N GLY A 106 0.61 11.19 16.44
CA GLY A 106 0.51 10.20 17.51
C GLY A 106 1.03 10.72 18.86
N LEU A 107 2.17 11.42 18.87
CA LEU A 107 2.77 12.00 20.08
C LEU A 107 1.90 13.10 20.70
N PHE A 108 1.30 13.96 19.88
CA PHE A 108 0.36 14.99 20.32
C PHE A 108 -1.05 14.45 20.61
N LYS A 109 -1.26 13.13 20.51
CA LYS A 109 -2.55 12.44 20.76
C LYS A 109 -3.69 12.92 19.87
N LEU A 110 -3.36 13.36 18.66
CA LEU A 110 -4.32 13.90 17.69
C LEU A 110 -5.06 12.79 16.92
N GLY A 111 -4.72 11.51 17.09
CA GLY A 111 -5.42 10.39 16.44
C GLY A 111 -6.91 10.31 16.80
N SER A 112 -7.32 10.86 17.95
CA SER A 112 -8.74 10.96 18.32
C SER A 112 -9.52 12.03 17.55
N LEU A 113 -8.83 12.98 16.89
CA LEU A 113 -9.45 14.03 16.09
C LEU A 113 -9.98 13.52 14.76
N MET A 114 -9.56 12.33 14.32
CA MET A 114 -10.02 11.74 13.07
C MET A 114 -11.53 11.47 13.06
N LYS A 115 -12.16 11.39 14.25
CA LYS A 115 -13.62 11.34 14.39
C LYS A 115 -14.35 12.57 13.85
N PHE A 116 -13.65 13.68 13.63
CA PHE A 116 -14.21 14.92 13.08
C PHE A 116 -14.17 14.97 11.56
N VAL A 117 -13.52 14.02 10.89
CA VAL A 117 -13.58 13.91 9.43
C VAL A 117 -14.98 13.46 9.03
N SER A 118 -15.65 14.28 8.22
CA SER A 118 -17.03 14.04 7.86
C SER A 118 -17.15 12.80 6.97
N ARG A 119 -18.26 12.06 7.14
CA ARG A 119 -18.58 10.91 6.28
C ARG A 119 -18.61 11.30 4.80
N SER A 120 -19.06 12.52 4.48
CA SER A 120 -19.09 13.03 3.10
C SER A 120 -17.70 13.14 2.47
N VAL A 121 -16.68 13.54 3.24
CA VAL A 121 -15.30 13.61 2.75
C VAL A 121 -14.76 12.21 2.46
N ILE A 122 -15.00 11.25 3.36
CA ILE A 122 -14.55 9.86 3.17
C ILE A 122 -15.21 9.24 1.93
N ILE A 123 -16.53 9.40 1.78
CA ILE A 123 -17.25 8.88 0.60
C ILE A 123 -16.74 9.54 -0.69
N GLY A 124 -16.55 10.86 -0.67
CA GLY A 124 -16.00 11.59 -1.81
C GLY A 124 -14.60 11.10 -2.19
N PHE A 125 -13.73 10.90 -1.20
CA PHE A 125 -12.38 10.37 -1.39
C PHE A 125 -12.39 8.95 -1.97
N VAL A 126 -13.15 8.02 -1.39
CA VAL A 126 -13.23 6.63 -1.87
C VAL A 126 -13.78 6.57 -3.30
N ASN A 127 -14.80 7.36 -3.63
CA ASN A 127 -15.34 7.43 -5.00
C ASN A 127 -14.32 8.00 -5.98
N ALA A 128 -13.62 9.09 -5.61
CA ALA A 128 -12.58 9.66 -6.45
C ALA A 128 -11.43 8.68 -6.66
N LEU A 129 -11.01 7.96 -5.61
CA LEU A 129 -9.99 6.91 -5.68
C LEU A 129 -10.40 5.80 -6.64
N ALA A 130 -11.63 5.29 -6.55
CA ALA A 130 -12.13 4.23 -7.42
C ALA A 130 -12.14 4.68 -8.89
N ILE A 131 -12.60 5.91 -9.17
CA ILE A 131 -12.58 6.49 -10.52
C ILE A 131 -11.13 6.65 -11.01
N LEU A 132 -10.22 7.13 -10.17
CA LEU A 132 -8.81 7.32 -10.55
C LEU A 132 -8.11 5.99 -10.84
N ILE A 133 -8.37 4.94 -10.07
CA ILE A 133 -7.86 3.59 -10.36
C ILE A 133 -8.39 3.12 -11.71
N PHE A 134 -9.69 3.28 -11.97
CA PHE A 134 -10.30 2.89 -13.24
C PHE A 134 -9.70 3.67 -14.42
N LEU A 135 -9.57 4.99 -14.29
CA LEU A 135 -8.94 5.84 -15.30
C LEU A 135 -7.47 5.48 -15.54
N ALA A 136 -6.74 5.09 -14.49
CA ALA A 136 -5.36 4.65 -14.61
C ALA A 136 -5.20 3.31 -15.38
N GLN A 137 -6.28 2.53 -15.55
CA GLN A 137 -6.26 1.33 -16.40
C GLN A 137 -6.51 1.64 -17.88
N LEU A 138 -7.10 2.80 -18.22
CA LEU A 138 -7.43 3.13 -19.61
C LEU A 138 -6.22 3.19 -20.55
N PRO A 139 -5.05 3.75 -20.17
CA PRO A 139 -3.87 3.71 -21.02
C PRO A 139 -3.43 2.29 -21.41
N GLU A 140 -3.71 1.29 -20.57
CA GLU A 140 -3.40 -0.12 -20.84
C GLU A 140 -4.44 -0.81 -21.74
N LEU A 141 -5.46 -0.08 -22.18
CA LEU A 141 -6.55 -0.54 -23.05
C LEU A 141 -6.71 0.31 -24.32
N ILE A 142 -5.84 1.30 -24.55
CA ILE A 142 -5.87 2.17 -25.73
C ILE A 142 -4.73 1.77 -26.67
N ASP A 143 -5.02 1.63 -27.95
CA ASP A 143 -4.02 1.26 -28.99
C ASP A 143 -3.26 -0.04 -28.69
N VAL A 144 -3.93 -1.01 -28.05
CA VAL A 144 -3.37 -2.32 -27.69
C VAL A 144 -3.85 -3.45 -28.62
N PRO A 145 -3.11 -4.57 -28.72
CA PRO A 145 -3.55 -5.72 -29.51
C PRO A 145 -4.93 -6.24 -29.09
N ASN A 146 -5.70 -6.76 -30.05
CA ASN A 146 -7.02 -7.37 -29.78
C ASN A 146 -6.96 -8.48 -28.71
N LEU A 147 -5.81 -9.15 -28.62
CA LEU A 147 -5.53 -10.18 -27.63
C LEU A 147 -5.59 -9.65 -26.19
N THR A 148 -5.19 -8.40 -25.95
CA THR A 148 -5.27 -7.77 -24.63
C THR A 148 -6.71 -7.69 -24.14
N TYR A 149 -7.66 -7.29 -24.98
CA TYR A 149 -9.08 -7.26 -24.60
C TYR A 149 -9.61 -8.66 -24.29
N LEU A 150 -9.19 -9.69 -25.04
CA LEU A 150 -9.56 -11.07 -24.78
C LEU A 150 -9.03 -11.54 -23.42
N MET A 151 -7.77 -11.22 -23.09
CA MET A 151 -7.16 -11.56 -21.80
C MET A 151 -7.84 -10.85 -20.63
N VAL A 152 -8.20 -9.58 -20.79
CA VAL A 152 -8.94 -8.83 -19.76
C VAL A 152 -10.33 -9.42 -19.55
N ALA A 153 -11.07 -9.72 -20.63
CA ALA A 153 -12.38 -10.36 -20.54
C ALA A 153 -12.30 -11.74 -19.88
N ALA A 154 -11.30 -12.54 -20.25
CA ALA A 154 -11.03 -13.84 -19.62
C ALA A 154 -10.68 -13.68 -18.13
N GLY A 155 -9.86 -12.69 -17.78
CA GLY A 155 -9.47 -12.41 -16.41
C GLY A 155 -10.66 -12.01 -15.54
N LEU A 156 -11.51 -11.10 -16.02
CA LEU A 156 -12.76 -10.73 -15.34
C LEU A 156 -13.67 -11.96 -15.17
N LEU A 157 -13.80 -12.79 -16.20
CA LEU A 157 -14.59 -14.02 -16.13
C LEU A 157 -14.04 -14.97 -15.05
N ILE A 158 -12.73 -15.18 -14.97
CA ILE A 158 -12.10 -15.98 -13.91
C ILE A 158 -12.38 -15.37 -12.53
N ILE A 159 -12.17 -14.06 -12.36
CA ILE A 159 -12.34 -13.37 -11.08
C ILE A 159 -13.77 -13.50 -10.55
N TYR A 160 -14.78 -13.34 -11.40
CA TYR A 160 -16.19 -13.39 -10.99
C TYR A 160 -16.78 -14.80 -10.90
N VAL A 161 -16.38 -15.72 -11.79
CA VAL A 161 -16.99 -17.05 -11.88
C VAL A 161 -16.29 -18.07 -10.98
N MET A 162 -14.96 -18.02 -10.89
CA MET A 162 -14.19 -19.04 -10.19
C MET A 162 -14.46 -19.15 -8.68
N PRO A 163 -14.72 -18.06 -7.92
CA PRO A 163 -15.07 -18.15 -6.49
C PRO A 163 -16.26 -19.07 -6.19
N ARG A 164 -17.12 -19.33 -7.19
CA ARG A 164 -18.25 -20.26 -7.07
C ARG A 164 -17.79 -21.71 -6.92
N TYR A 165 -16.63 -22.06 -7.48
CA TYR A 165 -16.08 -23.41 -7.51
C TYR A 165 -14.90 -23.57 -6.54
N ILE A 166 -14.02 -22.57 -6.45
CA ILE A 166 -12.82 -22.59 -5.62
C ILE A 166 -12.95 -21.50 -4.55
N LYS A 167 -13.04 -21.91 -3.27
CA LYS A 167 -13.27 -20.99 -2.13
C LYS A 167 -12.03 -20.73 -1.27
N PHE A 168 -11.00 -21.57 -1.39
CA PHE A 168 -9.81 -21.53 -0.53
C PHE A 168 -8.64 -20.77 -1.15
N ILE A 169 -8.72 -20.39 -2.44
CA ILE A 169 -7.72 -19.57 -3.13
C ILE A 169 -8.40 -18.28 -3.60
N PRO A 170 -7.81 -17.09 -3.37
CA PRO A 170 -8.31 -15.84 -3.94
C PRO A 170 -8.40 -15.92 -5.47
N SER A 171 -9.56 -15.62 -6.05
CA SER A 171 -9.72 -15.66 -7.50
C SER A 171 -8.80 -14.71 -8.28
N PRO A 172 -8.39 -13.53 -7.77
CA PRO A 172 -7.39 -12.71 -8.46
C PRO A 172 -6.04 -13.42 -8.59
N LEU A 173 -5.60 -14.14 -7.56
CA LEU A 173 -4.35 -14.90 -7.60
C LEU A 173 -4.42 -16.02 -8.63
N LEU A 174 -5.54 -16.75 -8.67
CA LEU A 174 -5.74 -17.79 -9.65
C LEU A 174 -5.78 -17.22 -11.08
N CYS A 175 -6.44 -16.08 -11.27
CA CYS A 175 -6.47 -15.37 -12.55
C CYS A 175 -5.04 -15.06 -13.03
N ILE A 176 -4.20 -14.50 -12.17
CA ILE A 176 -2.79 -14.20 -12.50
C ILE A 176 -2.08 -15.49 -12.93
N VAL A 177 -2.13 -16.55 -12.12
CA VAL A 177 -1.43 -17.81 -12.43
C VAL A 177 -1.90 -18.41 -13.75
N LEU A 178 -3.22 -18.50 -13.98
CA LEU A 178 -3.78 -19.11 -15.19
C LEU A 178 -3.42 -18.31 -16.44
N LEU A 179 -3.58 -16.98 -16.40
CA LEU A 179 -3.26 -16.14 -17.55
C LEU A 179 -1.76 -16.11 -17.81
N THR A 180 -0.91 -16.08 -16.77
CA THR A 180 0.55 -16.16 -16.96
C THR A 180 0.98 -17.48 -17.60
N VAL A 181 0.46 -18.62 -17.11
CA VAL A 181 0.77 -19.93 -17.70
C VAL A 181 0.31 -20.00 -19.15
N LEU A 182 -0.88 -19.49 -19.46
CA LEU A 182 -1.42 -19.46 -20.81
C LEU A 182 -0.57 -18.60 -21.76
N THR A 183 -0.22 -17.38 -21.34
CA THR A 183 0.62 -16.46 -22.11
C THR A 183 1.99 -17.06 -22.42
N ILE A 184 2.64 -17.67 -21.43
CA ILE A 184 3.96 -18.31 -21.62
C ILE A 184 3.86 -19.55 -22.52
N SER A 185 2.83 -20.38 -22.33
CA SER A 185 2.70 -21.65 -23.07
C SER A 185 2.39 -21.45 -24.54
N LEU A 186 1.70 -20.37 -24.88
CA LEU A 186 1.30 -20.02 -26.24
C LEU A 186 2.18 -18.94 -26.88
N ASP A 187 3.23 -18.50 -26.18
CA ASP A 187 4.15 -17.43 -26.60
C ASP A 187 3.41 -16.17 -27.09
N LEU A 188 2.43 -15.73 -26.30
CA LEU A 188 1.59 -14.59 -26.64
C LEU A 188 2.34 -13.28 -26.44
N ASP A 189 2.45 -12.50 -27.51
CA ASP A 189 3.06 -11.17 -27.49
C ASP A 189 2.13 -10.14 -26.81
N LEU A 190 2.37 -9.93 -25.51
CA LEU A 190 1.61 -9.03 -24.65
C LEU A 190 2.58 -8.24 -23.77
N ARG A 191 2.23 -6.99 -23.47
CA ARG A 191 2.97 -6.16 -22.53
C ARG A 191 2.99 -6.81 -21.14
N THR A 192 4.17 -6.95 -20.56
CA THR A 192 4.37 -7.60 -19.27
C THR A 192 4.71 -6.59 -18.17
N VAL A 193 4.61 -7.01 -16.91
CA VAL A 193 5.03 -6.19 -15.76
C VAL A 193 6.51 -5.81 -15.84
N GLY A 194 7.35 -6.65 -16.44
CA GLY A 194 8.78 -6.36 -16.62
C GLY A 194 9.05 -5.17 -17.55
N ASP A 195 8.11 -4.87 -18.46
CA ASP A 195 8.21 -3.73 -19.38
C ASP A 195 7.80 -2.40 -18.71
N MET A 196 7.20 -2.47 -17.52
CA MET A 196 6.69 -1.31 -16.77
C MET A 196 7.71 -0.73 -15.79
N GLY A 197 8.79 -1.46 -15.51
CA GLY A 197 9.81 -1.04 -14.57
C GLY A 197 10.53 -2.22 -13.92
N GLN A 198 11.47 -1.88 -13.05
CA GLN A 198 12.33 -2.88 -12.43
C GLN A 198 11.66 -3.55 -11.22
N LEU A 199 11.73 -4.88 -11.18
CA LEU A 199 11.40 -5.68 -10.00
C LEU A 199 12.58 -5.71 -9.00
N PRO A 200 12.33 -5.95 -7.69
CA PRO A 200 13.40 -6.10 -6.70
C PRO A 200 14.28 -7.31 -7.02
N GLN A 201 15.60 -7.11 -7.01
CA GLN A 201 16.60 -8.18 -7.19
C GLN A 201 17.46 -8.40 -5.93
N THR A 202 17.44 -7.45 -5.02
CA THR A 202 18.19 -7.47 -3.76
C THR A 202 17.27 -7.10 -2.61
N LEU A 203 17.74 -7.29 -1.38
CA LEU A 203 17.10 -6.64 -0.24
C LEU A 203 17.19 -5.11 -0.39
N PRO A 204 16.22 -4.37 0.19
CA PRO A 204 16.27 -2.92 0.20
C PRO A 204 17.48 -2.46 1.01
N VAL A 205 18.24 -1.52 0.44
CA VAL A 205 19.42 -0.92 1.07
C VAL A 205 19.05 0.46 1.59
N PHE A 206 19.74 0.91 2.63
CA PHE A 206 19.56 2.26 3.14
C PHE A 206 19.97 3.29 2.09
N LEU A 207 19.06 4.20 1.78
CA LEU A 207 19.16 5.25 0.77
C LEU A 207 18.75 6.56 1.43
N VAL A 208 19.62 7.57 1.34
CA VAL A 208 19.24 8.94 1.70
C VAL A 208 18.74 9.60 0.42
N PRO A 209 17.51 10.13 0.38
CA PRO A 209 16.98 10.79 -0.80
C PRO A 209 17.93 11.90 -1.27
N ASN A 210 18.37 11.83 -2.53
CA ASN A 210 19.33 12.76 -3.10
C ASN A 210 18.62 14.01 -3.64
N ILE A 211 18.15 14.85 -2.71
CA ILE A 211 17.48 16.11 -3.00
C ILE A 211 18.18 17.30 -2.32
N PRO A 212 18.07 18.52 -2.86
CA PRO A 212 18.51 19.72 -2.15
C PRO A 212 17.75 19.85 -0.82
N LEU A 213 18.47 19.93 0.30
CA LEU A 213 17.87 20.16 1.62
C LEU A 213 17.60 21.66 1.83
N THR A 214 16.72 22.22 1.01
CA THR A 214 16.33 23.64 1.04
C THR A 214 14.90 23.82 1.54
N LEU A 215 14.57 25.04 1.96
CA LEU A 215 13.19 25.40 2.31
C LEU A 215 12.24 25.25 1.12
N GLU A 216 12.72 25.49 -0.10
CA GLU A 216 11.95 25.29 -1.33
C GLU A 216 11.53 23.83 -1.48
N THR A 217 12.48 22.89 -1.39
CA THR A 217 12.18 21.46 -1.46
C THR A 217 11.21 21.04 -0.35
N PHE A 218 11.38 21.57 0.87
CA PHE A 218 10.43 21.35 1.95
C PHE A 218 9.01 21.81 1.59
N PHE A 219 8.83 23.02 1.05
CA PHE A 219 7.52 23.52 0.65
C PHE A 219 6.93 22.78 -0.56
N ILE A 220 7.75 22.19 -1.42
CA ILE A 220 7.29 21.31 -2.50
C ILE A 220 6.70 20.02 -1.93
N ILE A 221 7.40 19.32 -1.04
CA ILE A 221 6.95 18.01 -0.54
C ILE A 221 5.92 18.09 0.58
N LEU A 222 5.85 19.20 1.32
CA LEU A 222 4.96 19.39 2.47
C LEU A 222 3.47 19.14 2.15
N PRO A 223 2.85 19.73 1.11
CA PRO A 223 1.42 19.53 0.84
C PRO A 223 1.10 18.07 0.52
N TYR A 224 1.95 17.38 -0.24
CA TYR A 224 1.83 15.96 -0.52
C TYR A 224 1.94 15.12 0.76
N SER A 225 2.97 15.40 1.55
CA SER A 225 3.24 14.66 2.79
C SER A 225 2.14 14.84 3.83
N ALA A 226 1.59 16.06 3.95
CA ALA A 226 0.48 16.34 4.84
C ALA A 226 -0.81 15.62 4.40
N ALA A 227 -1.13 15.66 3.10
CA ALA A 227 -2.29 14.97 2.56
C ALA A 227 -2.19 13.45 2.78
N ILE A 228 -1.04 12.87 2.43
CA ILE A 228 -0.78 11.43 2.61
C ILE A 228 -0.79 11.04 4.09
N ALA A 229 -0.20 11.85 4.98
CA ALA A 229 -0.22 11.58 6.42
C ALA A 229 -1.65 11.50 6.98
N VAL A 230 -2.53 12.42 6.58
CA VAL A 230 -3.94 12.44 6.98
C VAL A 230 -4.69 11.23 6.41
N VAL A 231 -4.54 10.96 5.11
CA VAL A 231 -5.20 9.82 4.44
C VAL A 231 -4.74 8.49 5.03
N GLY A 232 -3.43 8.29 5.21
CA GLY A 232 -2.89 7.06 5.79
C GLY A 232 -3.39 6.82 7.23
N ILE A 233 -3.49 7.88 8.04
CA ILE A 233 -4.08 7.76 9.38
C ILE A 233 -5.59 7.47 9.31
N LEU A 234 -6.34 8.09 8.38
CA LEU A 234 -7.76 7.79 8.21
C LEU A 234 -8.00 6.32 7.91
N GLU A 235 -7.31 5.79 6.90
CA GLU A 235 -7.38 4.40 6.47
C GLU A 235 -6.99 3.47 7.62
N SER A 236 -5.84 3.73 8.26
CA SER A 236 -5.36 2.91 9.38
C SER A 236 -6.37 2.88 10.54
N LEU A 237 -6.96 4.01 10.94
CA LEU A 237 -7.92 4.04 12.05
C LEU A 237 -9.29 3.46 11.70
N MET A 238 -9.73 3.59 10.45
CA MET A 238 -10.95 2.94 9.96
C MET A 238 -10.77 1.43 9.93
N THR A 239 -9.67 0.94 9.38
CA THR A 239 -9.31 -0.48 9.38
C THR A 239 -9.17 -1.00 10.81
N ALA A 240 -8.48 -0.27 11.69
CA ALA A 240 -8.34 -0.65 13.09
C ALA A 240 -9.71 -0.81 13.78
N THR A 241 -10.67 0.06 13.48
CA THR A 241 -12.03 -0.02 14.03
C THR A 241 -12.78 -1.25 13.50
N ILE A 242 -12.63 -1.59 12.22
CA ILE A 242 -13.20 -2.82 11.65
C ILE A 242 -12.60 -4.06 12.33
N VAL A 243 -11.28 -4.08 12.55
CA VAL A 243 -10.62 -5.18 13.24
C VAL A 243 -11.08 -5.23 14.71
N ASP A 244 -11.23 -4.08 15.39
CA ASP A 244 -11.78 -3.98 16.75
C ASP A 244 -13.15 -4.64 16.87
N ASP A 245 -14.05 -4.35 15.93
CA ASP A 245 -15.40 -4.91 15.88
C ASP A 245 -15.38 -6.42 15.59
N LEU A 246 -14.54 -6.89 14.65
CA LEU A 246 -14.44 -8.31 14.28
C LEU A 246 -13.89 -9.19 15.40
N THR A 247 -12.95 -8.68 16.20
CA THR A 247 -12.32 -9.46 17.28
C THR A 247 -12.81 -9.09 18.67
N ASN A 248 -13.80 -8.20 18.79
CA ASN A 248 -14.31 -7.67 20.07
C ASN A 248 -13.20 -7.17 21.01
N SER A 249 -12.30 -6.34 20.50
CA SER A 249 -11.18 -5.77 21.30
C SER A 249 -10.92 -4.31 20.94
N THR A 250 -9.95 -3.66 21.59
CA THR A 250 -9.69 -2.23 21.40
C THR A 250 -8.27 -1.94 20.90
N SER A 251 -8.17 -1.00 19.96
CA SER A 251 -6.92 -0.51 19.40
C SER A 251 -6.37 0.73 20.10
N ASN A 252 -5.04 0.84 20.21
CA ASN A 252 -4.40 2.09 20.62
C ASN A 252 -4.12 2.99 19.42
N LYS A 253 -5.06 3.91 19.12
CA LYS A 253 -5.02 4.80 17.95
C LYS A 253 -3.78 5.68 17.88
N ASN A 254 -3.27 6.17 19.02
CA ASN A 254 -2.09 7.04 19.01
C ASN A 254 -0.80 6.25 18.78
N GLN A 255 -0.70 5.04 19.36
CA GLN A 255 0.39 4.12 19.07
C GLN A 255 0.36 3.69 17.59
N GLU A 256 -0.83 3.47 17.04
CA GLU A 256 -1.01 3.19 15.63
C GLU A 256 -0.46 4.33 14.75
N CYS A 257 -0.82 5.59 15.01
CA CYS A 257 -0.26 6.73 14.28
C CYS A 257 1.27 6.81 14.38
N VAL A 258 1.84 6.57 15.56
CA VAL A 258 3.30 6.54 15.74
C VAL A 258 3.90 5.36 14.96
N GLY A 259 3.28 4.19 15.00
CA GLY A 259 3.74 2.99 14.30
C GLY A 259 3.77 3.16 12.78
N GLN A 260 2.67 3.69 12.21
CA GLN A 260 2.60 4.08 10.80
C GLN A 260 3.66 5.11 10.45
N GLY A 261 3.86 6.10 11.32
CA GLY A 261 4.85 7.15 11.06
C GLY A 261 6.30 6.64 11.09
N ILE A 262 6.63 5.74 12.02
CA ILE A 262 7.95 5.07 12.04
C ILE A 262 8.12 4.22 10.77
N ALA A 263 7.09 3.48 10.38
CA ALA A 263 7.10 2.64 9.19
C ALA A 263 7.32 3.46 7.91
N ASN A 264 6.55 4.53 7.69
CA ASN A 264 6.70 5.42 6.54
C ASN A 264 8.07 6.13 6.55
N CYS A 265 8.52 6.63 7.71
CA CYS A 265 9.82 7.29 7.82
C CYS A 265 10.97 6.36 7.40
N ALA A 266 11.02 5.16 7.98
CA ALA A 266 12.04 4.17 7.65
C ALA A 266 11.93 3.67 6.19
N THR A 267 10.70 3.54 5.68
CA THR A 267 10.43 3.08 4.31
C THR A 267 10.99 4.06 3.26
N GLY A 268 10.83 5.37 3.48
CA GLY A 268 11.43 6.38 2.61
C GLY A 268 12.95 6.28 2.55
N PHE A 269 13.60 5.91 3.66
CA PHE A 269 15.04 5.69 3.74
C PHE A 269 15.54 4.37 3.15
N ILE A 270 14.66 3.53 2.60
CA ILE A 270 15.08 2.28 1.94
C ILE A 270 14.53 2.17 0.51
N GLY A 271 14.08 3.29 -0.05
CA GLY A 271 13.59 3.35 -1.43
C GLY A 271 12.14 2.90 -1.62
N GLY A 272 11.33 2.88 -0.55
CA GLY A 272 9.90 2.59 -0.63
C GLY A 272 9.03 3.84 -0.64
N MET A 273 7.85 3.74 -1.24
CA MET A 273 6.80 4.76 -1.19
C MET A 273 5.99 4.71 0.11
N ALA A 274 5.24 5.78 0.39
CA ALA A 274 4.33 5.81 1.54
C ALA A 274 3.18 4.80 1.42
N GLY A 275 2.77 4.23 2.55
CA GLY A 275 1.65 3.31 2.70
C GLY A 275 0.67 3.71 3.79
#